data_AF-A0A1R3JLR9-F1
#
_entry.id   AF-A0A1R3JLR9-F1
#
_cell.length_a   1.000
_cell.length_b   1.000
_cell.length_c   1.000
_cell.angle_alpha   90.00
_cell.angle_beta   90.00
_cell.angle_gamma   90.00
#
_symmetry.space_group_name_H-M   'P 1'
#
loop_
_entity.id
_entity.type
_entity.pdbx_description
1 polymer ?
#
loop_
_entity_poly.entity_id
_entity_poly.type
_entity_poly.pdbx_seq_one_letter_code
_entity_poly.pdbx_strand_id
1 'polypeptide(L)'
;MLATWTPDQELNQVRLRSGADMKRKLRWYDLVALGIGGMLGVGVFVTTGPVARNNSGPSVFISYIIAGISALLSSLCYTEFSVQIPVAGGAFSYLRVTFGEFVGYFAGANILMEYVLSNAAVARSFTEYLCSAFGVNDPNSWRIEVHGLLEGYNNLDFTAVALVLLLTLCLCHSTKESSILNLIMTVFHVIFFGFIIIVGFSNGSVENLVKPGGLAPNGIRGVLDGAAIVYFSYIGYDSVSTLAEEIQNPPVSLPIGIVGEGQASAILVI
;
A
#
# COMPACT_ATOMS: atom_id res chain seq x y z
N MET A 1 17.85 -23.55 18.54
CA MET A 1 16.57 -22.88 18.31
C MET A 1 16.70 -21.51 18.95
N LEU A 2 16.79 -20.43 18.15
CA LEU A 2 17.01 -19.04 18.63
C LEU A 2 15.71 -18.35 19.07
N ALA A 3 14.57 -19.04 18.99
CA ALA A 3 13.28 -18.54 19.45
C ALA A 3 13.16 -18.72 20.97
N THR A 4 13.23 -17.62 21.70
CA THR A 4 13.00 -17.52 23.15
C THR A 4 11.53 -17.30 23.50
N TRP A 5 10.68 -17.02 22.51
CA TRP A 5 9.25 -16.73 22.66
C TRP A 5 8.39 -17.84 22.05
N THR A 6 7.41 -18.32 22.81
CA THR A 6 6.41 -19.27 22.32
C THR A 6 5.19 -18.57 21.71
N PRO A 7 4.45 -19.21 20.80
CA PRO A 7 3.18 -18.67 20.29
C PRO A 7 2.20 -18.29 21.41
N ASP A 8 2.13 -19.08 22.48
CA ASP A 8 1.27 -18.80 23.63
C ASP A 8 1.69 -17.53 24.40
N GLN A 9 3.00 -17.26 24.46
CA GLN A 9 3.49 -16.02 25.03
C GLN A 9 3.12 -14.84 24.12
N GLU A 10 3.30 -14.96 22.80
CA GLU A 10 2.91 -13.92 21.81
C GLU A 10 1.42 -13.61 21.89
N LEU A 11 0.58 -14.65 21.95
CA LEU A 11 -0.88 -14.50 21.98
C LEU A 11 -1.39 -13.85 23.28
N ASN A 12 -0.78 -14.18 24.42
CA ASN A 12 -1.30 -13.77 25.73
C ASN A 12 -0.57 -12.55 26.30
N GLN A 13 0.76 -12.53 26.31
CA GLN A 13 1.52 -11.44 26.94
C GLN A 13 1.53 -10.16 26.12
N VAL A 14 1.61 -10.22 24.78
CA VAL A 14 1.54 -9.00 23.94
C VAL A 14 0.17 -8.38 24.04
N ARG A 15 -0.88 -9.20 23.96
CA ARG A 15 -2.27 -8.76 24.13
C ARG A 15 -2.54 -8.16 25.51
N LEU A 16 -1.92 -8.69 26.57
CA LEU A 16 -2.01 -8.10 27.90
C LEU A 16 -1.27 -6.76 28.01
N ARG A 17 -0.16 -6.58 27.25
CA ARG A 17 0.60 -5.31 27.21
C ARG A 17 -0.10 -4.22 26.41
N SER A 18 -0.89 -4.55 25.39
CA SER A 18 -1.69 -3.55 24.66
C SER A 18 -2.78 -2.93 25.54
N GLY A 19 -3.13 -3.57 26.67
CA GLY A 19 -3.87 -2.99 27.80
C GLY A 19 -5.36 -2.70 27.56
N ALA A 20 -5.78 -2.63 26.30
CA ALA A 20 -7.16 -2.45 25.88
C ALA A 20 -7.64 -3.71 25.14
N ASP A 21 -8.63 -4.41 25.70
CA ASP A 21 -9.34 -5.44 24.95
C ASP A 21 -10.10 -4.76 23.81
N MET A 22 -9.56 -4.86 22.60
CA MET A 22 -10.14 -4.19 21.44
C MET A 22 -11.53 -4.76 21.13
N LYS A 23 -12.48 -3.88 20.81
CA LYS A 23 -13.84 -4.31 20.52
C LYS A 23 -13.86 -5.00 19.17
N ARG A 24 -14.11 -6.31 19.19
CA ARG A 24 -14.26 -7.13 17.99
C ARG A 24 -15.50 -6.73 17.19
N LYS A 25 -15.34 -5.81 16.25
CA LYS A 25 -16.42 -5.25 15.43
C LYS A 25 -16.23 -5.47 13.94
N LEU A 26 -14.98 -5.63 13.49
CA LEU A 26 -14.66 -5.75 12.07
C LEU A 26 -15.06 -7.13 11.54
N ARG A 27 -15.64 -7.12 10.34
CA ARG A 27 -15.98 -8.30 9.55
C ARG A 27 -15.18 -8.31 8.25
N TRP A 28 -15.25 -9.42 7.52
CA TRP A 28 -14.50 -9.61 6.27
C TRP A 28 -14.68 -8.47 5.26
N TYR A 29 -15.88 -7.90 5.11
CA TYR A 29 -16.12 -6.81 4.17
C TYR A 29 -15.49 -5.49 4.62
N ASP A 30 -15.39 -5.26 5.94
CA ASP A 30 -14.69 -4.09 6.48
C ASP A 30 -13.20 -4.23 6.17
N LEU A 31 -12.63 -5.43 6.32
CA LEU A 31 -11.23 -5.70 6.01
C LEU A 31 -10.93 -5.48 4.52
N VAL A 32 -11.77 -6.03 3.63
CA VAL A 32 -11.62 -5.80 2.19
C VAL A 32 -11.68 -4.32 1.85
N ALA A 33 -12.62 -3.56 2.43
CA ALA A 33 -12.72 -2.12 2.20
C ALA A 33 -11.51 -1.34 2.76
N LEU A 34 -11.01 -1.73 3.92
CA LEU A 34 -9.83 -1.12 4.54
C LEU A 34 -8.57 -1.40 3.71
N GLY A 35 -8.37 -2.62 3.22
CA GLY A 35 -7.21 -2.96 2.41
C GLY A 35 -7.26 -2.39 1.00
N ILE A 36 -8.44 -2.37 0.35
CA ILE A 36 -8.60 -1.65 -0.94
C ILE A 36 -8.27 -0.17 -0.75
N GLY A 37 -8.72 0.45 0.33
CA GLY A 37 -8.39 1.85 0.64
C GLY A 37 -6.89 2.09 0.90
N GLY A 38 -6.22 1.10 1.51
CA GLY A 38 -4.79 1.16 1.76
C GLY A 38 -3.93 0.94 0.50
N MET A 39 -4.35 0.04 -0.40
CA MET A 39 -3.62 -0.30 -1.63
C MET A 39 -3.85 0.72 -2.76
N LEU A 40 -5.10 1.16 -2.94
CA LEU A 40 -5.47 2.12 -3.98
C LEU A 40 -5.08 3.53 -3.56
N GLY A 41 -3.86 3.92 -3.91
CA GLY A 41 -3.36 5.26 -3.66
C GLY A 41 -2.29 5.67 -4.64
N VAL A 42 -1.24 6.29 -4.10
CA VAL A 42 -0.16 6.89 -4.87
C VAL A 42 0.55 5.90 -5.80
N GLY A 43 0.62 4.61 -5.42
CA GLY A 43 1.17 3.58 -6.30
C GLY A 43 0.51 3.59 -7.67
N VAL A 44 -0.81 3.45 -7.74
CA VAL A 44 -1.50 3.38 -9.03
C VAL A 44 -1.58 4.76 -9.68
N PHE A 45 -1.90 5.82 -8.94
CA PHE A 45 -2.11 7.14 -9.54
C PHE A 45 -0.82 7.75 -10.08
N VAL A 46 0.29 7.65 -9.34
CA VAL A 46 1.54 8.33 -9.69
C VAL A 46 2.47 7.43 -10.49
N THR A 47 2.61 6.15 -10.13
CA THR A 47 3.66 5.32 -10.74
C THR A 47 3.25 4.75 -12.10
N THR A 48 1.95 4.54 -12.34
CA THR A 48 1.46 3.92 -13.59
C THR A 48 1.86 4.72 -14.83
N GLY A 49 1.70 6.05 -14.81
CA GLY A 49 2.03 6.90 -15.96
C GLY A 49 3.51 6.83 -16.37
N PRO A 50 4.45 7.11 -15.45
CA PRO A 50 5.88 6.96 -15.69
C PRO A 50 6.29 5.54 -16.09
N VAL A 51 5.75 4.49 -15.46
CA VAL A 51 6.07 3.10 -15.81
C VAL A 51 5.56 2.76 -17.20
N ALA A 52 4.35 3.16 -17.56
CA ALA A 52 3.81 2.99 -18.91
C ALA A 52 4.63 3.77 -19.94
N ARG A 53 5.12 4.97 -19.61
CA ARG A 53 5.90 5.80 -20.54
C ARG A 53 7.34 5.32 -20.72
N ASN A 54 8.01 4.94 -19.63
CA ASN A 54 9.47 4.76 -19.60
C ASN A 54 9.91 3.29 -19.51
N ASN A 55 9.05 2.38 -19.03
CA ASN A 55 9.43 0.99 -18.72
C ASN A 55 8.63 -0.05 -19.50
N SER A 56 7.32 -0.17 -19.26
CA SER A 56 6.52 -1.28 -19.82
C SER A 56 5.80 -0.90 -21.11
N GLY A 57 5.70 0.38 -21.47
CA GLY A 57 4.89 0.77 -22.62
C GLY A 57 3.42 0.36 -22.44
N PRO A 58 2.73 0.01 -23.53
CA PRO A 58 1.37 -0.51 -23.47
C PRO A 58 1.22 -1.84 -22.71
N SER A 59 2.32 -2.58 -22.49
CA SER A 59 2.33 -3.81 -21.68
C SER A 59 2.39 -3.61 -20.17
N VAL A 60 2.07 -2.40 -19.68
CA VAL A 60 1.98 -2.11 -18.23
C VAL A 60 0.96 -3.01 -17.52
N PHE A 61 -0.14 -3.40 -18.16
CA PHE A 61 -1.11 -4.34 -17.58
C PHE A 61 -0.49 -5.73 -17.31
N ILE A 62 0.45 -6.19 -18.16
CA ILE A 62 1.21 -7.44 -17.92
C ILE A 62 2.11 -7.28 -16.70
N SER A 63 2.69 -6.08 -16.52
CA SER A 63 3.50 -5.76 -15.34
C SER A 63 2.66 -5.84 -14.06
N TYR A 64 1.43 -5.31 -14.10
CA TYR A 64 0.47 -5.40 -13.01
C TYR A 64 0.01 -6.83 -12.73
N ILE A 65 -0.15 -7.68 -13.76
CA ILE A 65 -0.46 -9.10 -13.58
C ILE A 65 0.68 -9.83 -12.86
N ILE A 66 1.93 -9.63 -13.31
CA ILE A 66 3.11 -10.27 -12.69
C ILE A 66 3.26 -9.82 -11.23
N ALA A 67 3.16 -8.52 -10.98
CA ALA A 67 3.21 -7.97 -9.63
C ALA A 67 2.06 -8.49 -8.75
N GLY A 68 0.84 -8.56 -9.30
CA GLY A 68 -0.34 -9.07 -8.60
C GLY A 68 -0.25 -10.55 -8.25
N ILE A 69 0.29 -11.40 -9.14
CA ILE A 69 0.55 -12.81 -8.84
C ILE A 69 1.58 -12.93 -7.71
N SER A 70 2.66 -12.16 -7.77
CA SER A 70 3.67 -12.16 -6.70
C SER A 70 3.07 -11.72 -5.36
N ALA A 71 2.26 -10.66 -5.36
CA ALA A 71 1.59 -10.15 -4.17
C ALA A 71 0.58 -11.18 -3.61
N LEU A 72 -0.17 -11.86 -4.48
CA LEU A 72 -1.12 -12.91 -4.10
C LEU A 72 -0.42 -14.10 -3.43
N LEU A 73 0.72 -14.54 -3.96
CA LEU A 73 1.49 -15.61 -3.33
C LEU A 73 2.00 -15.19 -1.95
N SER A 74 2.50 -13.97 -1.80
CA SER A 74 2.88 -13.41 -0.50
C SER A 74 1.69 -13.30 0.46
N SER A 75 0.53 -12.85 -0.03
CA SER A 75 -0.67 -12.65 0.80
C SER A 75 -1.26 -13.97 1.30
N LEU A 76 -1.14 -15.05 0.53
CA LEU A 76 -1.51 -16.41 0.99
C LEU A 76 -0.63 -16.87 2.15
N CYS A 77 0.68 -16.64 2.10
CA CYS A 77 1.57 -16.94 3.23
C CYS A 77 1.22 -16.09 4.46
N TYR A 78 0.97 -14.78 4.26
CA TYR A 78 0.53 -13.90 5.34
C TYR A 78 -0.80 -14.34 5.96
N THR A 79 -1.73 -14.81 5.13
CA THR A 79 -3.02 -15.32 5.58
C THR A 79 -2.85 -16.52 6.52
N GLU A 80 -1.99 -17.47 6.16
CA GLU A 80 -1.72 -18.65 7.00
C GLU A 80 -1.18 -18.24 8.38
N PHE A 81 -0.20 -17.34 8.43
CA PHE A 81 0.33 -16.83 9.70
C PHE A 81 -0.69 -16.01 10.49
N SER A 82 -1.49 -15.19 9.81
CA SER A 82 -2.51 -14.33 10.45
C SER A 82 -3.62 -15.15 11.12
N VAL A 83 -3.98 -16.29 10.54
CA VAL A 83 -4.97 -17.21 11.13
C VAL A 83 -4.38 -17.98 12.31
N GLN A 84 -3.11 -18.41 12.23
CA GLN A 84 -2.46 -19.15 13.31
C GLN A 84 -2.11 -18.26 14.51
N ILE A 85 -1.70 -17.01 14.25
CA ILE A 85 -1.24 -16.05 15.25
C ILE A 85 -2.01 -14.73 15.08
N PRO A 86 -3.30 -14.67 15.48
CA PRO A 86 -4.16 -13.50 15.30
C PRO A 86 -3.88 -12.41 16.36
N VAL A 87 -2.66 -11.88 16.35
CA VAL A 87 -2.19 -10.79 17.22
C VAL A 87 -1.95 -9.53 16.40
N ALA A 88 -2.13 -8.36 17.03
CA ALA A 88 -1.80 -7.08 16.43
C ALA A 88 -0.27 -6.89 16.36
N GLY A 89 0.37 -7.49 15.35
CA GLY A 89 1.83 -7.42 15.19
C GLY A 89 2.38 -7.74 13.79
N GLY A 90 1.56 -8.25 12.88
CA GLY A 90 1.93 -8.51 11.49
C GLY A 90 3.24 -9.31 11.33
N ALA A 91 4.02 -8.97 10.31
CA ALA A 91 5.26 -9.68 9.97
C ALA A 91 6.29 -9.74 11.10
N PHE A 92 6.34 -8.70 11.95
CA PHE A 92 7.23 -8.65 13.11
C PHE A 92 6.96 -9.82 14.07
N SER A 93 5.69 -10.00 14.46
CA SER A 93 5.31 -11.09 15.36
C SER A 93 5.50 -12.46 14.71
N TYR A 94 5.18 -12.60 13.42
CA TYR A 94 5.37 -13.87 12.69
C TYR A 94 6.84 -14.29 12.67
N LEU A 95 7.73 -13.39 12.23
CA LEU A 95 9.15 -13.69 12.13
C LEU A 95 9.81 -13.88 13.50
N ARG A 96 9.37 -13.14 14.52
CA ARG A 96 9.87 -13.30 15.88
C ARG A 96 9.51 -14.67 16.47
N VAL A 97 8.28 -15.14 16.26
CA VAL A 97 7.84 -16.46 16.74
C VAL A 97 8.55 -17.59 15.99
N THR A 98 8.77 -17.46 14.68
CA THR A 98 9.40 -18.52 13.87
C THR A 98 10.92 -18.57 14.00
N PHE A 99 11.60 -17.41 13.94
CA PHE A 99 13.06 -17.32 13.81
C PHE A 99 13.76 -16.73 15.04
N GLY A 100 13.01 -16.17 16.00
CA GLY A 100 13.52 -15.58 17.22
C GLY A 100 13.70 -14.06 17.17
N GLU A 101 14.10 -13.49 18.31
CA GLU A 101 14.11 -12.04 18.54
C GLU A 101 15.04 -11.27 17.60
N PHE A 102 16.17 -11.85 17.21
CA PHE A 102 17.13 -11.20 16.31
C PHE A 102 16.53 -10.93 14.93
N VAL A 103 15.89 -11.93 14.33
CA VAL A 103 15.24 -11.77 13.02
C VAL A 103 13.99 -10.90 13.15
N GLY A 104 13.24 -11.06 14.25
CA GLY A 104 12.12 -10.17 14.58
C GLY A 104 12.54 -8.70 14.66
N TYR A 105 13.68 -8.38 15.27
CA TYR A 105 14.20 -7.01 15.34
C TYR A 105 14.43 -6.40 13.95
N PHE A 106 15.11 -7.13 13.06
CA PHE A 106 15.32 -6.65 11.68
C PHE A 106 14.01 -6.51 10.92
N ALA A 107 13.05 -7.41 11.12
CA ALA A 107 11.73 -7.31 10.53
C ALA A 107 10.99 -6.03 10.98
N GLY A 108 10.99 -5.75 12.28
CA GLY A 108 10.37 -4.55 12.83
C GLY A 108 11.06 -3.26 12.36
N ALA A 109 12.39 -3.25 12.34
CA ALA A 109 13.17 -2.11 11.82
C ALA A 109 12.87 -1.86 10.33
N ASN A 110 12.77 -2.92 9.52
CA ASN A 110 12.42 -2.82 8.10
C ASN A 110 11.01 -2.28 7.90
N ILE A 111 10.02 -2.81 8.64
CA ILE A 111 8.64 -2.33 8.59
C ILE A 111 8.57 -0.83 8.95
N LEU A 112 9.21 -0.41 10.04
CA LEU A 112 9.23 1.00 10.43
C LEU A 112 9.83 1.89 9.34
N MET A 113 10.94 1.46 8.74
CA MET A 113 11.57 2.19 7.64
C MET A 113 10.64 2.27 6.42
N GLU A 114 9.98 1.17 6.06
CA GLU A 114 9.03 1.09 4.95
C GLU A 114 7.86 2.06 5.15
N TYR A 115 7.21 2.08 6.31
CA TYR A 115 6.11 3.01 6.60
C TYR A 115 6.56 4.48 6.55
N VAL A 116 7.76 4.80 7.03
CA VAL A 116 8.31 6.18 6.95
C VAL A 116 8.55 6.60 5.51
N LEU A 117 9.20 5.74 4.71
CA LEU A 117 9.48 6.01 3.30
C LEU A 117 8.20 6.09 2.46
N SER A 118 7.24 5.21 2.70
CA SER A 118 5.94 5.19 2.02
C SER A 118 5.14 6.46 2.31
N ASN A 119 5.02 6.86 3.58
CA ASN A 119 4.34 8.11 3.96
C ASN A 119 5.00 9.35 3.33
N ALA A 120 6.34 9.38 3.27
CA ALA A 120 7.06 10.46 2.61
C ALA A 120 6.81 10.49 1.10
N ALA A 121 6.81 9.32 0.43
CA ALA A 121 6.51 9.21 -1.00
C ALA A 121 5.07 9.67 -1.31
N VAL A 122 4.11 9.29 -0.47
CA VAL A 122 2.71 9.70 -0.60
C VAL A 122 2.56 11.21 -0.43
N ALA A 123 3.20 11.80 0.59
CA ALA A 123 3.12 13.23 0.83
C ALA A 123 3.75 14.06 -0.30
N ARG A 124 4.88 13.62 -0.87
CA ARG A 124 5.49 14.30 -2.04
C ARG A 124 4.59 14.23 -3.27
N SER A 125 3.98 13.07 -3.49
CA SER A 125 3.05 12.85 -4.60
C SER A 125 1.81 13.73 -4.50
N PHE A 126 1.33 13.98 -3.28
CA PHE A 126 0.24 14.92 -3.04
C PHE A 126 0.61 16.34 -3.48
N THR A 127 1.82 16.82 -3.17
CA THR A 127 2.29 18.14 -3.63
C THR A 127 2.28 18.22 -5.16
N GLU A 128 2.70 17.17 -5.86
CA GLU A 128 2.72 17.14 -7.34
C GLU A 128 1.31 17.26 -7.93
N TYR A 129 0.34 16.50 -7.39
CA TYR A 129 -1.06 16.61 -7.81
C TYR A 129 -1.66 17.98 -7.47
N LEU A 130 -1.31 18.53 -6.32
CA LEU A 130 -1.82 19.84 -5.89
C LEU A 130 -1.31 20.95 -6.82
N CYS A 131 -0.03 20.94 -7.18
CA CYS A 131 0.54 21.84 -8.19
C CYS A 131 -0.25 21.76 -9.52
N SER A 132 -0.47 20.54 -10.02
CA SER A 132 -1.22 20.30 -11.25
C SER A 132 -2.68 20.80 -11.15
N ALA A 133 -3.34 20.61 -10.00
CA ALA A 133 -4.70 21.10 -9.76
C ALA A 133 -4.80 22.64 -9.80
N PHE A 134 -3.73 23.36 -9.42
CA PHE A 134 -3.62 24.81 -9.55
C PHE A 134 -3.09 25.28 -10.92
N GLY A 135 -2.96 24.36 -11.90
CA GLY A 135 -2.51 24.67 -13.25
C GLY A 135 -1.00 24.82 -13.41
N VAL A 136 -0.22 24.40 -12.42
CA VAL A 136 1.24 24.44 -12.44
C VAL A 136 1.77 23.06 -12.84
N ASN A 137 2.30 22.96 -14.05
CA ASN A 137 2.77 21.69 -14.62
C ASN A 137 4.17 21.26 -14.16
N ASP A 138 4.93 22.14 -13.49
CA ASP A 138 6.24 21.78 -12.95
C ASP A 138 6.12 21.26 -11.51
N PRO A 139 6.41 19.97 -11.26
CA PRO A 139 6.35 19.35 -9.93
C PRO A 139 7.21 20.03 -8.86
N ASN A 140 8.25 20.76 -9.28
CA ASN A 140 9.18 21.41 -8.36
C ASN A 140 8.80 22.86 -8.02
N SER A 141 7.73 23.40 -8.59
CA SER A 141 7.36 24.82 -8.40
C SER A 141 7.09 25.20 -6.95
N TRP A 142 6.58 24.26 -6.14
CA TRP A 142 6.28 24.47 -4.73
C TRP A 142 7.36 23.89 -3.81
N ARG A 143 8.45 23.41 -4.39
CA ARG A 143 9.62 22.90 -3.66
C ARG A 143 10.66 24.02 -3.58
N ILE A 144 11.30 24.14 -2.43
CA ILE A 144 12.33 25.14 -2.20
C ILE A 144 13.68 24.47 -2.36
N GLU A 145 14.45 24.93 -3.33
CA GLU A 145 15.81 24.47 -3.55
C GLU A 145 16.77 25.10 -2.53
N VAL A 146 17.45 24.27 -1.75
CA VAL A 146 18.45 24.70 -0.76
C VAL A 146 19.84 24.34 -1.26
N HIS A 147 20.58 25.34 -1.73
CA HIS A 147 21.91 25.17 -2.34
C HIS A 147 23.01 24.63 -1.38
N GLY A 148 22.70 24.43 -0.09
CA GLY A 148 23.61 23.80 0.88
C GLY A 148 23.54 22.26 0.92
N LEU A 149 22.65 21.64 0.14
CA LEU A 149 22.46 20.19 0.07
C LEU A 149 22.95 19.64 -1.27
N LEU A 150 23.24 18.32 -1.30
CA LEU A 150 23.59 17.59 -2.52
C LEU A 150 22.51 17.74 -3.58
N GLU A 151 22.93 17.88 -4.84
CA GLU A 151 22.05 17.97 -6.00
C GLU A 151 21.12 16.73 -6.05
N GLY A 152 19.81 16.97 -6.11
CA GLY A 152 18.78 15.93 -6.01
C GLY A 152 18.17 15.77 -4.61
N TYR A 153 18.87 16.19 -3.55
CA TYR A 153 18.37 16.23 -2.17
C TYR A 153 18.04 17.66 -1.70
N ASN A 154 18.39 18.66 -2.52
CA ASN A 154 18.20 20.08 -2.26
C ASN A 154 16.75 20.56 -2.36
N ASN A 155 15.83 19.76 -2.92
CA ASN A 155 14.43 20.16 -3.09
C ASN A 155 13.60 19.80 -1.85
N LEU A 156 13.44 20.76 -0.94
CA LEU A 156 12.61 20.63 0.25
C LEU A 156 11.13 20.90 -0.07
N ASP A 157 10.26 20.00 0.39
CA ASP A 157 8.81 20.05 0.12
C ASP A 157 8.05 20.40 1.41
N PHE A 158 7.84 21.70 1.63
CA PHE A 158 7.15 22.19 2.82
C PHE A 158 5.66 21.83 2.84
N THR A 159 5.03 21.71 1.66
CA THR A 159 3.63 21.30 1.51
C THR A 159 3.45 19.86 1.98
N ALA A 160 4.35 18.96 1.57
CA ALA A 160 4.35 17.57 2.03
C ALA A 160 4.56 17.47 3.56
N VAL A 161 5.48 18.25 4.12
CA VAL A 161 5.71 18.29 5.58
C VAL A 161 4.46 18.78 6.32
N ALA A 162 3.83 19.85 5.83
CA ALA A 162 2.60 20.38 6.42
C ALA A 162 1.46 19.36 6.38
N LEU A 163 1.32 18.62 5.28
CA LEU A 163 0.34 17.54 5.16
C LEU A 163 0.60 16.42 6.18
N VAL A 164 1.84 15.94 6.29
CA VAL A 164 2.20 14.88 7.26
C VAL A 164 1.91 15.33 8.69
N LEU A 165 2.24 16.57 9.05
CA LEU A 165 1.93 17.13 10.37
C LEU A 165 0.42 17.21 10.61
N LEU A 166 -0.35 17.68 9.61
CA LEU A 166 -1.81 17.76 9.72
C LEU A 166 -2.45 16.38 9.92
N LEU A 167 -2.05 15.39 9.12
CA LEU A 167 -2.54 14.02 9.26
C LEU A 167 -2.15 13.42 10.61
N THR A 168 -0.94 13.69 11.08
CA THR A 168 -0.47 13.25 12.40
C THR A 168 -1.30 13.87 13.52
N LEU A 169 -1.59 15.17 13.47
CA LEU A 169 -2.45 15.85 14.44
C LEU A 169 -3.88 15.29 14.43
N CYS A 170 -4.41 14.97 13.25
CA CYS A 170 -5.72 14.34 13.11
C CYS A 170 -5.76 12.95 13.75
N LEU A 171 -4.75 12.13 13.48
CA LEU A 171 -4.60 10.79 14.07
C LEU A 171 -4.44 10.83 15.60
N CYS A 172 -3.66 11.78 16.12
CA CYS A 172 -3.49 11.97 17.56
C CYS A 172 -4.78 12.44 18.25
N HIS A 173 -5.69 13.13 17.55
CA HIS A 173 -6.93 13.62 18.13
C HIS A 173 -8.02 12.55 18.22
N SER A 174 -8.24 11.73 17.17
CA SER A 174 -9.25 10.68 17.21
C SER A 174 -9.04 9.59 16.15
N THR A 175 -8.76 8.37 16.62
CA THR A 175 -8.67 7.17 15.77
C THR A 175 -10.02 6.77 15.18
N LYS A 176 -11.13 7.06 15.87
CA LYS A 176 -12.48 6.75 15.38
C LYS A 176 -12.84 7.57 14.14
N GLU A 177 -12.56 8.86 14.17
CA GLU A 177 -12.81 9.75 13.02
C GLU A 177 -11.89 9.37 11.84
N SER A 178 -10.65 8.97 12.12
CA SER A 178 -9.73 8.46 11.10
C SER A 178 -10.27 7.23 10.37
N SER A 179 -10.94 6.31 11.07
CA SER A 179 -11.53 5.11 10.45
C SER A 179 -12.68 5.47 9.48
N ILE A 180 -13.51 6.45 9.85
CA ILE A 180 -14.59 6.95 8.99
C ILE A 180 -14.01 7.63 7.74
N LEU A 181 -12.99 8.47 7.92
CA LEU A 181 -12.28 9.10 6.80
C LEU A 181 -11.70 8.07 5.84
N ASN A 182 -11.09 6.99 6.35
CA ASN A 182 -10.56 5.93 5.51
C ASN A 182 -11.65 5.27 4.67
N LEU A 183 -12.81 4.93 5.27
CA LEU A 183 -13.93 4.35 4.55
C LEU A 183 -14.47 5.28 3.44
N ILE A 184 -14.64 6.57 3.74
CA ILE A 184 -15.07 7.57 2.76
C ILE A 184 -14.08 7.65 1.61
N MET A 185 -12.78 7.68 1.92
CA MET A 185 -11.73 7.69 0.91
C MET A 185 -11.77 6.41 0.07
N THR A 186 -11.91 5.21 0.64
CA THR A 186 -12.04 3.96 -0.14
C THR A 186 -13.19 4.06 -1.13
N VAL A 187 -14.38 4.50 -0.68
CA VAL A 187 -15.55 4.62 -1.56
C VAL A 187 -15.28 5.59 -2.70
N PHE A 188 -14.66 6.75 -2.40
CA PHE A 188 -14.26 7.71 -3.41
C PHE A 188 -13.27 7.10 -4.43
N HIS A 189 -12.26 6.38 -3.96
CA HIS A 189 -11.28 5.69 -4.81
C HIS A 189 -11.96 4.70 -5.76
N VAL A 190 -12.84 3.84 -5.24
CA VAL A 190 -13.55 2.85 -6.06
C VAL A 190 -14.42 3.52 -7.13
N ILE A 191 -15.15 4.59 -6.78
CA ILE A 191 -15.94 5.37 -7.74
C ILE A 191 -15.04 6.01 -8.80
N PHE A 192 -13.91 6.58 -8.39
CA PHE A 192 -12.96 7.23 -9.27
C PHE A 192 -12.32 6.26 -10.27
N PHE A 193 -11.93 5.07 -9.83
CA PHE A 193 -11.47 4.00 -10.72
C PHE A 193 -12.58 3.55 -11.68
N GLY A 194 -13.81 3.39 -11.20
CA GLY A 194 -14.96 3.09 -12.05
C GLY A 194 -15.15 4.13 -13.16
N PHE A 195 -15.01 5.41 -12.83
CA PHE A 195 -15.04 6.51 -13.81
C PHE A 195 -13.89 6.42 -14.82
N ILE A 196 -12.65 6.22 -14.37
CA ILE A 196 -11.48 6.07 -15.25
C ILE A 196 -11.67 4.91 -16.22
N ILE A 197 -12.16 3.77 -15.74
CA ILE A 197 -12.41 2.58 -16.57
C ILE A 197 -13.44 2.90 -17.66
N ILE A 198 -14.58 3.52 -17.30
CA ILE A 198 -15.64 3.89 -18.26
C ILE A 198 -15.10 4.87 -19.32
N VAL A 199 -14.39 5.92 -18.90
CA VAL A 199 -13.80 6.91 -19.82
C VAL A 199 -12.71 6.27 -20.68
N GLY A 200 -11.91 5.37 -20.11
CA GLY A 200 -10.88 4.59 -20.79
C GLY A 200 -11.46 3.72 -21.89
N PHE A 201 -12.55 3.01 -21.65
CA PHE A 201 -13.25 2.25 -22.69
C PHE A 201 -13.91 3.14 -23.76
N SER A 202 -14.40 4.33 -23.38
CA SER A 202 -15.05 5.25 -24.32
C SER A 202 -14.07 6.01 -25.23
N ASN A 203 -12.87 6.34 -24.74
CA ASN A 203 -11.88 7.15 -25.46
C ASN A 203 -10.60 6.37 -25.86
N GLY A 204 -10.44 5.14 -25.36
CA GLY A 204 -9.29 4.30 -25.65
C GLY A 204 -9.32 3.77 -27.08
N SER A 205 -8.20 3.89 -27.78
CA SER A 205 -8.00 3.27 -29.08
C SER A 205 -7.06 2.08 -28.97
N VAL A 206 -7.44 0.95 -29.59
CA VAL A 206 -6.59 -0.24 -29.72
C VAL A 206 -5.29 0.09 -30.47
N GLU A 207 -5.28 1.16 -31.29
CA GLU A 207 -4.06 1.61 -31.96
C GLU A 207 -2.95 2.00 -30.97
N ASN A 208 -3.30 2.49 -29.78
CA ASN A 208 -2.33 2.86 -28.75
C ASN A 208 -1.58 1.65 -28.17
N LEU A 209 -2.13 0.43 -28.34
CA LEU A 209 -1.45 -0.82 -27.93
C LEU A 209 -0.40 -1.26 -28.94
N VAL A 210 -0.46 -0.77 -30.19
CA VAL A 210 0.35 -1.26 -31.31
C VAL A 210 1.29 -0.19 -31.85
N LYS A 211 0.87 1.07 -31.89
CA LYS A 211 1.69 2.20 -32.37
C LYS A 211 2.24 3.00 -31.18
N PRO A 212 3.49 3.48 -31.25
CA PRO A 212 4.46 3.35 -32.35
C PRO A 212 5.34 2.09 -32.28
N GLY A 213 5.44 1.41 -31.13
CA GLY A 213 6.46 0.39 -30.87
C GLY A 213 5.96 -1.01 -30.51
N GLY A 214 4.69 -1.32 -30.78
CA GLY A 214 4.05 -2.58 -30.38
C GLY A 214 3.66 -2.63 -28.90
N LEU A 215 3.18 -3.80 -28.47
CA LEU A 215 2.67 -4.02 -27.11
C LEU A 215 3.77 -3.86 -26.03
N ALA A 216 4.97 -4.35 -26.32
CA ALA A 216 6.10 -4.37 -25.40
C ALA A 216 7.36 -3.76 -26.05
N PRO A 217 7.42 -2.41 -26.23
CA PRO A 217 8.52 -1.75 -26.95
C PRO A 217 9.88 -1.95 -26.28
N ASN A 218 9.89 -2.09 -24.95
CA ASN A 218 11.09 -2.31 -24.14
C ASN A 218 11.34 -3.80 -23.82
N GLY A 219 10.60 -4.69 -24.49
CA GLY A 219 10.69 -6.14 -24.32
C GLY A 219 10.37 -6.64 -22.91
N ILE A 220 10.76 -7.90 -22.65
CA ILE A 220 10.50 -8.58 -21.37
C ILE A 220 11.17 -7.84 -20.21
N ARG A 221 12.36 -7.27 -20.43
CA ARG A 221 13.08 -6.54 -19.39
C ARG A 221 12.29 -5.31 -18.93
N GLY A 222 11.73 -4.53 -19.85
CA GLY A 222 10.88 -3.39 -19.51
C GLY A 222 9.63 -3.78 -18.71
N VAL A 223 9.02 -4.92 -19.05
CA VAL A 223 7.87 -5.48 -18.31
C VAL A 223 8.27 -5.89 -16.89
N LEU A 224 9.40 -6.57 -16.71
CA LEU A 224 9.87 -6.99 -15.39
C LEU A 224 10.31 -5.81 -14.52
N ASP A 225 11.02 -4.83 -15.11
CA ASP A 225 11.41 -3.60 -14.42
C ASP A 225 10.16 -2.81 -14.00
N GLY A 226 9.16 -2.73 -14.88
CA GLY A 226 7.88 -2.12 -14.55
C GLY A 226 7.12 -2.86 -13.47
N ALA A 227 7.12 -4.20 -13.49
CA ALA A 227 6.47 -5.03 -12.48
C ALA A 227 7.07 -4.80 -11.08
N ALA A 228 8.39 -4.64 -10.98
CA ALA A 228 9.06 -4.31 -9.73
C ALA A 228 8.62 -2.94 -9.17
N ILE A 229 8.42 -1.95 -10.04
CA ILE A 229 7.96 -0.61 -9.64
C ILE A 229 6.48 -0.65 -9.24
N VAL A 230 5.60 -1.25 -10.05
CA VAL A 230 4.15 -1.29 -9.78
C VAL A 230 3.78 -2.25 -8.64
N TYR A 231 4.70 -3.09 -8.17
CA TYR A 231 4.51 -3.87 -6.95
C TYR A 231 4.19 -2.97 -5.75
N PHE A 232 4.69 -1.73 -5.75
CA PHE A 232 4.35 -0.72 -4.75
C PHE A 232 2.83 -0.47 -4.62
N SER A 233 2.07 -0.65 -5.71
CA SER A 233 0.60 -0.52 -5.72
C SER A 233 -0.13 -1.66 -5.01
N TYR A 234 0.54 -2.77 -4.71
CA TYR A 234 -0.02 -3.92 -4.00
C TYR A 234 0.43 -4.01 -2.53
N ILE A 235 1.23 -3.05 -2.07
CA ILE A 235 1.60 -2.94 -0.65
C ILE A 235 0.35 -2.51 0.14
N GLY A 236 0.07 -3.20 1.25
CA GLY A 236 -1.07 -2.90 2.10
C GLY A 236 -1.79 -4.13 2.67
N TYR A 237 -1.53 -5.34 2.14
CA TYR A 237 -2.17 -6.56 2.66
C TYR A 237 -1.75 -6.94 4.08
N ASP A 238 -0.57 -6.48 4.49
CA ASP A 238 -0.05 -6.59 5.84
C ASP A 238 -0.82 -5.69 6.82
N SER A 239 -1.41 -4.58 6.37
CA SER A 239 -2.20 -3.69 7.23
C SER A 239 -3.42 -4.40 7.82
N VAL A 240 -4.09 -5.27 7.07
CA VAL A 240 -5.22 -6.08 7.55
C VAL A 240 -4.80 -7.03 8.66
N SER A 241 -3.56 -7.54 8.61
CA SER A 241 -3.02 -8.41 9.66
C SER A 241 -2.85 -7.68 11.01
N THR A 242 -2.64 -6.36 10.99
CA THR A 242 -2.54 -5.55 12.22
C THR A 242 -3.88 -5.38 12.94
N LEU A 243 -4.99 -5.55 12.21
CA LEU A 243 -6.35 -5.45 12.74
C LEU A 243 -6.87 -6.77 13.31
N ALA A 244 -6.03 -7.82 13.39
CA ALA A 244 -6.43 -9.17 13.81
C ALA A 244 -7.21 -9.20 15.14
N GLU A 245 -6.87 -8.32 16.08
CA GLU A 245 -7.52 -8.24 17.40
C GLU A 245 -8.91 -7.58 17.39
N GLU A 246 -9.26 -6.80 16.35
CA GLU A 246 -10.54 -6.11 16.18
C GLU A 246 -11.59 -6.94 15.42
N ILE A 247 -11.23 -8.14 14.97
CA ILE A 247 -12.05 -8.97 14.08
C ILE A 247 -12.95 -9.93 14.89
N GLN A 248 -14.22 -10.05 14.50
CA GLN A 248 -15.18 -10.96 15.14
C GLN A 248 -14.81 -12.44 14.98
N ASN A 249 -14.50 -12.86 13.75
CA ASN A 249 -14.13 -14.23 13.42
C ASN A 249 -12.84 -14.25 12.57
N PRO A 250 -11.65 -14.15 13.21
CA PRO A 250 -10.37 -14.05 12.51
C PRO A 250 -10.10 -15.22 11.53
N PRO A 251 -10.33 -16.51 11.89
CA PRO A 251 -10.04 -17.63 10.99
C PRO A 251 -10.76 -17.61 9.65
N VAL A 252 -11.92 -16.96 9.58
CA VAL A 252 -12.71 -16.82 8.34
C VAL A 252 -12.51 -15.45 7.71
N SER A 253 -12.46 -14.39 8.51
CA SER A 253 -12.46 -13.02 7.98
C SER A 253 -11.09 -12.58 7.49
N LEU A 254 -9.99 -13.00 8.13
CA LEU A 254 -8.63 -12.64 7.71
C LEU A 254 -8.30 -13.18 6.31
N PRO A 255 -8.53 -14.48 5.99
CA PRO A 255 -8.31 -14.97 4.64
C PRO A 255 -9.11 -14.24 3.58
N ILE A 256 -10.39 -13.98 3.85
CA ILE A 256 -11.27 -13.29 2.90
C ILE A 256 -10.83 -11.83 2.73
N GLY A 257 -10.41 -11.16 3.81
CA GLY A 257 -9.90 -9.79 3.78
C GLY A 257 -8.65 -9.69 2.92
N ILE A 258 -7.59 -10.39 3.33
CA ILE A 258 -6.24 -10.32 2.72
C ILE A 258 -6.26 -10.76 1.24
N VAL A 259 -6.97 -11.84 0.91
CA VAL A 259 -7.06 -12.31 -0.49
C VAL A 259 -8.05 -11.46 -1.28
N GLY A 260 -9.19 -11.10 -0.69
CA GLY A 260 -10.26 -10.39 -1.36
C GLY A 260 -9.87 -8.97 -1.78
N GLU A 261 -9.17 -8.23 -0.93
CA GLU A 261 -8.65 -6.90 -1.27
C GLU A 261 -7.60 -6.93 -2.37
N GLY A 262 -6.70 -7.93 -2.36
CA GLY A 262 -5.67 -8.08 -3.37
C GLY A 262 -6.27 -8.42 -4.74
N GLN A 263 -7.27 -9.30 -4.77
CA GLN A 263 -8.00 -9.61 -6.01
C GLN A 263 -8.80 -8.42 -6.53
N ALA A 264 -9.52 -7.72 -5.65
CA ALA A 264 -10.28 -6.53 -6.04
C ALA A 264 -9.36 -5.42 -6.57
N SER A 265 -8.23 -5.18 -5.90
CA SER A 265 -7.23 -4.20 -6.34
C SER A 265 -6.62 -4.60 -7.68
N ALA A 266 -6.24 -5.88 -7.86
CA ALA A 266 -5.72 -6.37 -9.14
C ALA A 266 -6.70 -6.15 -10.30
N ILE A 267 -8.00 -6.38 -10.08
CA ILE A 267 -9.04 -6.15 -11.10
C ILE A 267 -9.16 -4.66 -11.46
N LEU A 268 -9.02 -3.76 -10.48
CA LEU A 268 -9.18 -2.33 -10.71
C LEU A 268 -7.98 -1.68 -11.42
N VAL A 269 -6.78 -2.25 -11.28
CA VAL A 269 -5.53 -1.68 -11.81
C VAL A 269 -5.11 -2.25 -13.16
N ILE A 270 -5.66 -3.39 -13.58
CA ILE A 270 -5.41 -4.06 -14.87
C ILE A 270 -6.37 -3.52 -15.93
#